data_AF-A0A3D1X5Q3-F1
#
_entry.id   AF-A0A3D1X5Q3-F1
#
_cell.length_a   1.000
_cell.length_b   1.000
_cell.length_c   1.000
_cell.angle_alpha   90.00
_cell.angle_beta   90.00
_cell.angle_gamma   90.00
#
_symmetry.space_group_name_H-M   'P 1'
#
loop_
_entity.id
_entity.type
_entity.pdbx_description
1 polymer ?
#
loop_
_entity_poly.entity_id
_entity_poly.type
_entity_poly.pdbx_seq_one_letter_code
_entity_poly.pdbx_strand_id
1 'polypeptide(L)'
;MKVILDEMLAALSRGERVVLCSILASSGSVPRGAGAKMAVLEDGRVLGTIGGGAVERLSIERARRALNDGGSNELRSYNLHPSEVAGTGMICGGAVTVYFQLFSPEQTENIAVLSRWRDLLDRDVDLWLLLSLDGDSISEFHVVTRGEIPQDRAGDFSTKAVWKNGVYVEPLRHAGSVYIFGGGHVGRALVPVLATVGFRVVMYDNREDFAKKENYPAASDVIFGDFSDLSDKVTLTANDYAVVMTPGHQADYEILAQVLRSDATYIGCIGSR
;
A
#
# COMPACT_ATOMS: atom_id res chain seq x y z
N MET A 1 6.92 1.36 -1.79
CA MET A 1 6.61 2.80 -1.68
C MET A 1 7.59 3.56 -0.80
N LYS A 2 7.85 3.14 0.45
CA LYS A 2 8.79 3.84 1.38
C LYS A 2 10.13 4.20 0.71
N VAL A 3 10.81 3.20 0.14
CA VAL A 3 12.08 3.39 -0.61
C VAL A 3 11.94 4.40 -1.76
N ILE A 4 10.82 4.40 -2.48
CA ILE A 4 10.60 5.37 -3.57
C ILE A 4 10.54 6.78 -2.99
N LEU A 5 9.77 7.00 -1.93
CA LEU A 5 9.65 8.31 -1.28
C LEU A 5 10.97 8.77 -0.65
N ASP A 6 11.68 7.87 0.03
CA ASP A 6 12.97 8.16 0.68
C ASP A 6 13.98 8.67 -0.36
N GLU A 7 14.10 7.99 -1.49
CA GLU A 7 15.00 8.37 -2.57
C GLU A 7 14.55 9.63 -3.32
N MET A 8 13.24 9.82 -3.52
CA MET A 8 12.68 11.05 -4.09
C MET A 8 13.03 12.27 -3.22
N LEU A 9 12.78 12.18 -1.91
CA LEU A 9 13.08 13.24 -0.96
C LEU A 9 14.58 13.52 -0.89
N ALA A 10 15.40 12.47 -0.91
CA ALA A 10 16.85 12.61 -0.96
C ALA A 10 17.32 13.34 -2.23
N ALA A 11 16.79 12.97 -3.40
CA ALA A 11 17.10 13.65 -4.66
C ALA A 11 16.69 15.13 -4.65
N LEU A 12 15.46 15.42 -4.24
CA LEU A 12 14.94 16.79 -4.16
C LEU A 12 15.76 17.66 -3.20
N SER A 13 16.23 17.09 -2.07
CA SER A 13 17.12 17.81 -1.14
C SER A 13 18.52 18.10 -1.70
N ARG A 14 18.97 17.36 -2.71
CA ARG A 14 20.23 17.62 -3.45
C ARG A 14 20.05 18.64 -4.58
N GLY A 15 18.85 19.16 -4.78
CA GLY A 15 18.54 20.06 -5.89
C GLY A 15 18.23 19.33 -7.20
N GLU A 16 18.00 18.02 -7.15
CA GLU A 16 17.67 17.21 -8.34
C GLU A 16 16.15 17.14 -8.54
N ARG A 17 15.71 17.07 -9.79
CA ARG A 17 14.31 16.82 -10.14
C ARG A 17 13.99 15.33 -10.18
N VAL A 18 12.72 14.99 -9.99
CA VAL A 18 12.25 13.60 -10.05
C VAL A 18 10.89 13.53 -10.72
N VAL A 19 10.65 12.48 -11.52
CA VAL A 19 9.32 12.19 -12.06
C VAL A 19 8.74 10.97 -11.37
N LEU A 20 7.54 11.11 -10.79
CA LEU A 20 6.75 9.99 -10.28
C LEU A 20 5.70 9.60 -11.32
N CYS A 21 5.85 8.41 -11.89
CA CYS A 21 4.88 7.78 -12.76
C CYS A 21 3.88 6.97 -11.92
N SER A 22 2.58 7.28 -12.01
CA SER A 22 1.51 6.56 -11.31
C SER A 22 0.48 6.02 -12.30
N ILE A 23 0.12 4.73 -12.22
CA ILE A 23 -1.06 4.21 -12.92
C ILE A 23 -2.30 4.69 -12.18
N LEU A 24 -3.06 5.60 -12.80
CA LEU A 24 -4.32 6.11 -12.23
C LEU A 24 -5.49 5.18 -12.55
N ALA A 25 -5.50 4.60 -13.76
CA ALA A 25 -6.57 3.71 -14.22
C ALA A 25 -6.01 2.58 -15.07
N SER A 26 -6.72 1.46 -15.07
CA SER A 26 -6.42 0.32 -15.93
C SER A 26 -7.70 -0.41 -16.31
N SER A 27 -7.75 -0.94 -17.53
CA SER A 27 -8.84 -1.80 -18.01
C SER A 27 -8.29 -2.99 -18.80
N GLY A 28 -9.07 -4.07 -18.87
CA GLY A 28 -8.64 -5.31 -19.52
C GLY A 28 -7.49 -6.02 -18.77
N SER A 29 -6.73 -6.84 -19.50
CA SER A 29 -5.60 -7.57 -18.94
C SER A 29 -4.34 -6.69 -18.98
N VAL A 30 -3.87 -6.28 -17.80
CA VAL A 30 -2.66 -5.45 -17.63
C VAL A 30 -1.73 -6.08 -16.58
N PRO A 31 -0.39 -5.94 -16.71
CA PRO A 31 0.55 -6.54 -15.75
C PRO A 31 0.46 -5.96 -14.33
N ARG A 32 0.15 -4.66 -14.23
CA ARG A 32 -0.14 -3.95 -12.97
C ARG A 32 -1.31 -2.99 -13.17
N GLY A 33 -2.16 -2.90 -12.15
CA GLY A 33 -3.33 -2.03 -12.14
C GLY A 33 -3.07 -0.68 -11.47
N ALA A 34 -4.15 0.08 -11.27
CA ALA A 34 -4.13 1.36 -10.57
C ALA A 34 -3.45 1.27 -9.19
N GLY A 35 -2.65 2.28 -8.86
CA GLY A 35 -1.82 2.33 -7.64
C GLY A 35 -0.36 1.89 -7.84
N ALA A 36 -0.03 1.27 -8.98
CA ALA A 36 1.36 1.00 -9.30
C ALA A 36 2.13 2.30 -9.56
N LYS A 37 3.33 2.41 -8.96
CA LYS A 37 4.19 3.60 -9.05
C LYS A 37 5.62 3.26 -9.40
N MET A 38 6.24 4.17 -10.13
CA MET A 38 7.65 4.14 -10.50
C MET A 38 8.21 5.55 -10.47
N ALA A 39 9.35 5.77 -9.84
CA ALA A 39 10.07 7.04 -9.88
C ALA A 39 11.28 6.95 -10.82
N VAL A 40 11.53 8.03 -11.54
CA VAL A 40 12.70 8.20 -12.42
C VAL A 40 13.46 9.44 -11.96
N LEU A 41 14.72 9.25 -11.57
CA LEU A 41 15.60 10.28 -11.05
C LEU A 41 16.48 10.87 -12.17
N GLU A 42 17.01 12.09 -11.96
CA GLU A 42 17.93 12.75 -12.90
C GLU A 42 19.23 11.97 -13.13
N ASP A 43 19.71 11.23 -12.12
CA ASP A 43 20.87 10.34 -12.24
C ASP A 43 20.61 9.08 -13.10
N GLY A 44 19.39 8.93 -13.61
CA GLY A 44 18.96 7.84 -14.48
C GLY A 44 18.48 6.59 -13.74
N ARG A 45 18.56 6.54 -12.40
CA ARG A 45 17.99 5.46 -11.59
C ARG A 45 16.47 5.42 -11.74
N VAL A 46 15.94 4.20 -11.69
CA VAL A 46 14.51 3.91 -11.75
C VAL A 46 14.14 3.07 -10.55
N LEU A 47 13.12 3.50 -9.79
CA LEU A 47 12.69 2.88 -8.55
C LEU A 47 11.23 2.45 -8.67
N GLY A 48 10.92 1.22 -8.27
CA GLY A 48 9.58 0.66 -8.46
C GLY A 48 9.32 0.21 -9.89
N THR A 49 8.07 -0.11 -10.19
CA THR A 49 7.64 -0.60 -11.52
C THR A 49 6.15 -0.39 -11.69
N ILE A 50 5.76 -0.01 -12.91
CA ILE A 50 4.36 0.12 -13.33
C ILE A 50 3.88 -1.11 -14.13
N GLY A 51 4.62 -2.21 -14.10
CA GLY A 51 4.20 -3.49 -14.68
C GLY A 51 5.11 -4.03 -15.78
N GLY A 52 6.23 -3.37 -16.09
CA GLY A 52 7.20 -3.86 -17.07
C GLY A 52 6.83 -3.67 -18.54
N GLY A 53 7.71 -4.17 -19.42
CA GLY A 53 7.51 -4.21 -20.87
C GLY A 53 7.49 -2.84 -21.56
N ALA A 54 6.74 -2.70 -22.66
CA ALA A 54 6.80 -1.49 -23.49
C ALA A 54 6.23 -0.25 -22.79
N VAL A 55 5.17 -0.38 -21.99
CA VAL A 55 4.60 0.77 -21.24
C VAL A 55 5.63 1.31 -20.27
N GLU A 56 6.30 0.44 -19.52
CA GLU A 56 7.33 0.86 -18.58
C GLU A 56 8.49 1.54 -19.31
N ARG A 57 9.00 0.93 -20.39
CA ARG A 57 10.07 1.53 -21.19
C ARG A 57 9.69 2.91 -21.74
N LEU A 58 8.52 3.03 -22.36
CA LEU A 58 8.02 4.31 -22.90
C LEU A 58 7.80 5.34 -21.79
N SER A 59 7.37 4.91 -20.61
CA SER A 59 7.20 5.79 -19.46
C SER A 59 8.54 6.28 -18.91
N ILE A 60 9.57 5.41 -18.85
CA ILE A 60 10.94 5.80 -18.46
C ILE A 60 11.52 6.80 -19.47
N GLU A 61 11.40 6.52 -20.78
CA GLU A 61 11.87 7.42 -21.83
C GLU A 61 11.19 8.80 -21.74
N ARG A 62 9.88 8.81 -21.46
CA ARG A 62 9.11 10.05 -21.34
C ARG A 62 9.46 10.85 -20.09
N ALA A 63 9.60 10.17 -18.95
CA ALA A 63 10.06 10.78 -17.71
C ALA A 63 11.47 11.38 -17.87
N ARG A 64 12.40 10.66 -18.52
CA ARG A 64 13.74 11.17 -18.81
C ARG A 64 13.74 12.41 -19.70
N ARG A 65 12.86 12.48 -20.71
CA ARG A 65 12.69 13.69 -21.53
C ARG A 65 12.17 14.86 -20.70
N ALA A 66 11.18 14.63 -19.83
CA ALA A 66 10.66 15.68 -18.95
C ALA A 66 11.74 16.23 -18.00
N LEU A 67 12.65 15.36 -17.52
CA LEU A 67 13.81 15.78 -16.74
C LEU A 67 14.83 16.54 -17.60
N ASN A 68 15.27 16.00 -18.74
CA ASN A 68 16.39 16.56 -19.49
C ASN A 68 16.03 17.78 -20.36
N ASP A 69 14.88 17.74 -21.03
CA ASP A 69 14.53 18.69 -22.09
C ASP A 69 13.62 19.82 -21.57
N GLY A 70 13.25 19.77 -20.29
CA GLY A 70 12.19 20.59 -19.71
C GLY A 70 10.82 19.97 -20.00
N GLY A 71 10.01 19.82 -18.95
CA GLY A 71 8.69 19.21 -19.05
C GLY A 71 7.74 19.72 -17.98
N SER A 72 6.49 19.30 -18.11
CA SER A 72 5.43 19.55 -17.14
C SER A 72 4.83 18.21 -16.69
N ASN A 73 3.92 18.28 -15.74
CA ASN A 73 3.05 17.16 -15.45
C ASN A 73 2.27 16.75 -16.71
N GLU A 74 1.89 15.48 -16.78
CA GLU A 74 1.26 14.95 -17.96
C GLU A 74 0.45 13.68 -17.70
N LEU A 75 -0.75 13.59 -18.28
CA LEU A 75 -1.57 12.39 -18.30
C LEU A 75 -1.47 11.67 -19.65
N ARG A 76 -1.12 10.39 -19.66
CA ARG A 76 -1.07 9.57 -20.88
C ARG A 76 -1.77 8.24 -20.76
N SER A 77 -2.55 7.90 -21.78
CA SER A 77 -3.17 6.59 -21.94
C SER A 77 -2.41 5.76 -22.95
N TYR A 78 -2.09 4.53 -22.58
CA TYR A 78 -1.47 3.53 -23.45
C TYR A 78 -2.47 2.42 -23.71
N ASN A 79 -2.76 2.18 -24.99
CA ASN A 79 -3.52 1.02 -25.44
C ASN A 79 -2.56 -0.12 -25.75
N LEU A 80 -2.77 -1.28 -25.14
CA LEU A 80 -1.91 -2.46 -25.31
C LEU A 80 -2.47 -3.42 -26.38
N HIS A 81 -3.49 -3.00 -27.13
CA HIS A 81 -4.08 -3.83 -28.17
C HIS A 81 -3.08 -4.07 -29.33
N PRO A 82 -2.97 -5.29 -29.87
CA PRO A 82 -1.97 -5.67 -30.89
C PRO A 82 -2.04 -4.94 -32.24
N SER A 83 -2.97 -4.02 -32.46
CA SER A 83 -3.32 -3.56 -33.82
C SER A 83 -2.54 -2.36 -34.35
N GLU A 84 -1.63 -1.72 -33.61
CA GLU A 84 -0.92 -0.53 -34.14
C GLU A 84 0.57 -0.36 -33.80
N VAL A 85 1.27 -1.37 -33.28
CA VAL A 85 2.74 -1.28 -33.20
C VAL A 85 3.40 -2.62 -33.54
N ALA A 86 4.12 -2.62 -34.66
CA ALA A 86 5.10 -3.64 -34.98
C ALA A 86 6.01 -3.91 -33.77
N GLY A 87 5.98 -5.14 -33.25
CA GLY A 87 7.14 -5.75 -32.59
C GLY A 87 7.47 -5.34 -31.16
N THR A 88 6.52 -4.95 -30.31
CA THR A 88 6.78 -4.87 -28.86
C THR A 88 6.08 -5.98 -28.07
N GLY A 89 6.52 -7.23 -28.29
CA GLY A 89 6.38 -8.47 -27.50
C GLY A 89 5.43 -8.59 -26.28
N MET A 90 4.30 -7.90 -26.22
CA MET A 90 3.32 -7.95 -25.14
C MET A 90 1.93 -8.23 -25.71
N ILE A 91 1.25 -9.22 -25.14
CA ILE A 91 -0.09 -9.68 -25.53
C ILE A 91 -1.11 -9.32 -24.44
N CYS A 92 -0.89 -8.20 -23.75
CA CYS A 92 -1.83 -7.72 -22.73
C CYS A 92 -2.92 -6.94 -23.44
N GLY A 93 -4.13 -7.46 -23.60
CA GLY A 93 -5.23 -6.78 -24.32
C GLY A 93 -5.90 -5.62 -23.57
N GLY A 94 -5.18 -4.92 -22.71
CA GLY A 94 -5.70 -3.88 -21.81
C GLY A 94 -5.36 -2.44 -22.22
N ALA A 95 -5.74 -1.49 -21.37
CA ALA A 95 -5.31 -0.10 -21.44
C ALA A 95 -4.92 0.41 -20.05
N VAL A 96 -3.96 1.32 -19.99
CA VAL A 96 -3.51 1.95 -18.74
C VAL A 96 -3.38 3.46 -18.92
N THR A 97 -3.77 4.20 -17.89
CA THR A 97 -3.57 5.65 -17.82
C THR A 97 -2.50 5.94 -16.79
N VAL A 98 -1.38 6.49 -17.23
CA VAL A 98 -0.21 6.85 -16.43
C VAL A 98 -0.18 8.36 -16.28
N TYR A 99 -0.07 8.84 -15.04
CA TYR A 99 0.21 10.23 -14.74
C TYR A 99 1.68 10.39 -14.40
N PHE A 100 2.33 11.35 -15.06
CA PHE A 100 3.72 11.73 -14.86
C PHE A 100 3.73 13.03 -14.06
N GLN A 101 4.05 12.94 -12.77
CA GLN A 101 4.16 14.10 -11.90
C GLN A 101 5.63 14.50 -11.78
N LEU A 102 5.98 15.67 -12.28
CA LEU A 102 7.32 16.25 -12.15
C LEU A 102 7.43 16.99 -10.82
N PHE A 103 8.45 16.64 -10.06
CA PHE A 103 8.84 17.29 -8.82
C PHE A 103 10.15 18.04 -9.03
N SER A 104 10.15 19.32 -8.67
CA SER A 104 11.35 20.16 -8.62
C SER A 104 11.61 20.65 -7.20
N PRO A 105 12.88 20.95 -6.83
CA PRO A 105 13.26 21.39 -5.49
C PRO A 105 12.51 22.64 -5.00
N GLU A 106 12.04 23.48 -5.91
CA GLU A 106 11.33 24.72 -5.60
C GLU A 106 9.87 24.49 -5.20
N GLN A 107 9.31 23.30 -5.46
CA GLN A 107 7.92 22.96 -5.16
C GLN A 107 7.75 22.49 -3.71
N THR A 108 7.99 23.39 -2.77
CA THR A 108 8.00 23.09 -1.32
C THR A 108 6.69 22.48 -0.82
N GLU A 109 5.54 22.86 -1.38
CA GLU A 109 4.23 22.29 -1.03
C GLU A 109 4.13 20.81 -1.41
N ASN A 110 4.54 20.46 -2.64
CA ASN A 110 4.56 19.07 -3.10
C ASN A 110 5.55 18.21 -2.30
N ILE A 111 6.71 18.78 -1.95
CA ILE A 111 7.72 18.12 -1.11
C ILE A 111 7.17 17.86 0.30
N ALA A 112 6.40 18.80 0.86
CA ALA A 112 5.76 18.62 2.15
C ALA A 112 4.75 17.46 2.12
N VAL A 113 3.99 17.29 1.03
CA VAL A 113 3.07 16.15 0.85
C VAL A 113 3.84 14.83 0.77
N LEU A 114 4.95 14.77 0.03
CA LEU A 114 5.81 13.56 -0.02
C LEU A 114 6.38 13.22 1.35
N SER A 115 6.83 14.22 2.10
CA SER A 115 7.39 14.05 3.45
C SER A 115 6.33 13.53 4.43
N ARG A 116 5.13 14.13 4.40
CA ARG A 116 3.98 13.68 5.18
C ARG A 116 3.58 12.26 4.81
N TRP A 117 3.52 11.94 3.52
CA TRP A 117 3.21 10.59 3.05
C TRP A 117 4.21 9.58 3.62
N ARG A 118 5.51 9.88 3.55
CA ARG A 118 6.53 8.97 4.07
C ARG A 118 6.40 8.72 5.57
N ASP A 119 6.16 9.77 6.35
CA ASP A 119 5.96 9.69 7.81
C ASP A 119 4.71 8.86 8.17
N LEU A 120 3.57 9.10 7.50
CA LEU A 120 2.33 8.38 7.79
C LEU A 120 2.39 6.90 7.41
N LEU A 121 3.26 6.48 6.47
CA LEU A 121 3.49 5.06 6.16
C LEU A 121 4.17 4.28 7.30
N ASP A 122 4.73 4.94 8.31
CA ASP A 122 5.25 4.30 9.52
C ASP A 122 4.21 4.24 10.65
N ARG A 123 3.11 5.00 10.53
CA ARG A 123 2.05 5.06 11.54
C ARG A 123 0.92 4.08 11.25
N ASP A 124 0.27 3.60 12.29
CA ASP A 124 -0.87 2.71 12.18
C ASP A 124 -2.17 3.50 11.95
N VAL A 125 -2.29 4.03 10.73
CA VAL A 125 -3.41 4.87 10.30
C VAL A 125 -3.88 4.44 8.93
N ASP A 126 -5.18 4.54 8.70
CA ASP A 126 -5.70 4.48 7.34
C ASP A 126 -5.25 5.73 6.59
N LEU A 127 -4.65 5.53 5.43
CA LEU A 127 -4.01 6.59 4.66
C LEU A 127 -4.43 6.49 3.20
N TRP A 128 -4.86 7.61 2.64
CA TRP A 128 -5.16 7.73 1.23
C TRP A 128 -4.38 8.86 0.59
N LEU A 129 -4.03 8.69 -0.68
CA LEU A 129 -3.61 9.75 -1.58
C LEU A 129 -4.84 10.29 -2.30
N LEU A 130 -5.00 11.61 -2.28
CA LEU A 130 -5.97 12.35 -3.07
C LEU A 130 -5.21 13.21 -4.08
N LEU A 131 -5.52 13.02 -5.36
CA LEU A 131 -4.97 13.79 -6.46
C LEU A 131 -6.12 14.23 -7.37
N SER A 132 -6.34 15.54 -7.49
CA SER A 132 -7.31 16.11 -8.44
C SER A 132 -6.55 16.79 -9.57
N LEU A 133 -6.99 16.55 -10.80
CA LEU A 133 -6.40 17.11 -12.01
C LEU A 133 -7.40 18.02 -12.74
N ASP A 134 -6.90 19.16 -13.23
CA ASP A 134 -7.55 19.98 -14.25
C ASP A 134 -6.71 19.90 -15.54
N GLY A 135 -7.17 19.05 -16.47
CA GLY A 135 -6.35 18.59 -17.59
C GLY A 135 -5.11 17.82 -17.09
N ASP A 136 -3.91 18.33 -17.39
CA ASP A 136 -2.64 17.78 -16.94
C ASP A 136 -2.13 18.41 -15.63
N SER A 137 -2.74 19.52 -15.21
CA SER A 137 -2.33 20.29 -14.03
C SER A 137 -2.94 19.73 -12.76
N ILE A 138 -2.22 19.84 -11.65
CA ILE A 138 -2.70 19.42 -10.32
C ILE A 138 -3.51 20.55 -9.73
N SER A 139 -4.76 20.26 -9.34
CA SER A 139 -5.60 21.15 -8.55
C SER A 139 -5.60 20.80 -7.07
N GLU A 140 -5.46 19.50 -6.72
CA GLU A 140 -5.27 19.04 -5.34
C GLU A 140 -4.24 17.91 -5.30
N PHE A 141 -3.35 17.90 -4.30
CA PHE A 141 -2.43 16.80 -4.04
C PHE A 141 -2.19 16.68 -2.53
N HIS A 142 -2.82 15.69 -1.91
CA HIS A 142 -2.80 15.51 -0.46
C HIS A 142 -2.71 14.05 -0.08
N VAL A 143 -2.12 13.79 1.09
CA VAL A 143 -2.33 12.53 1.80
C VAL A 143 -3.17 12.76 3.04
N VAL A 144 -4.25 12.01 3.17
CA VAL A 144 -5.27 12.21 4.20
C VAL A 144 -5.50 10.92 4.97
N THR A 145 -5.70 11.09 6.28
CA THR A 145 -6.10 10.01 7.17
C THR A 145 -7.62 9.94 7.30
N ARG A 146 -8.14 8.83 7.85
CA ARG A 146 -9.60 8.64 8.00
C ARG A 146 -10.31 9.82 8.65
N GLY A 147 -9.72 10.39 9.72
CA GLY A 147 -10.29 11.50 10.48
C GLY A 147 -10.22 12.87 9.80
N GLU A 148 -9.44 12.99 8.72
CA GLU A 148 -9.30 14.23 7.93
C GLU A 148 -10.27 14.25 6.73
N ILE A 149 -10.93 13.12 6.45
CA ILE A 149 -11.86 13.01 5.33
C ILE A 149 -13.21 13.59 5.73
N PRO A 150 -13.73 14.60 5.01
CA PRO A 150 -15.08 15.12 5.22
C PRO A 150 -16.14 14.02 5.08
N GLN A 151 -17.16 14.01 5.93
CA GLN A 151 -18.19 12.96 5.95
C GLN A 151 -18.94 12.83 4.62
N ASP A 152 -19.17 13.95 3.93
CA ASP A 152 -19.81 14.01 2.61
C ASP A 152 -18.96 13.43 1.48
N ARG A 153 -17.63 13.35 1.68
CA ARG A 153 -16.68 12.73 0.74
C ARG A 153 -16.26 11.31 1.13
N ALA A 154 -16.76 10.76 2.23
CA ALA A 154 -16.30 9.47 2.75
C ALA A 154 -16.44 8.31 1.73
N GLY A 155 -17.44 8.39 0.84
CA GLY A 155 -17.68 7.40 -0.22
C GLY A 155 -16.65 7.39 -1.35
N ASP A 156 -15.88 8.47 -1.53
CA ASP A 156 -14.81 8.54 -2.54
C ASP A 156 -13.57 7.73 -2.11
N PHE A 157 -13.40 7.50 -0.81
CA PHE A 157 -12.24 6.85 -0.21
C PHE A 157 -12.51 5.36 0.00
N SER A 158 -12.17 4.58 -1.03
CA SER A 158 -12.38 3.13 -1.07
C SER A 158 -11.13 2.33 -0.70
N THR A 159 -11.28 1.00 -0.59
CA THR A 159 -10.18 0.04 -0.38
C THR A 159 -9.40 -0.29 -1.67
N LYS A 160 -9.78 0.33 -2.80
CA LYS A 160 -9.07 0.25 -4.09
C LYS A 160 -8.79 1.63 -4.64
N ALA A 161 -7.78 1.72 -5.50
CA ALA A 161 -7.52 2.95 -6.24
C ALA A 161 -8.67 3.23 -7.23
N VAL A 162 -9.15 4.47 -7.26
CA VAL A 162 -10.26 4.92 -8.09
C VAL A 162 -9.82 6.17 -8.85
N TRP A 163 -10.06 6.18 -10.16
CA TRP A 163 -9.92 7.35 -11.02
C TRP A 163 -11.26 7.67 -11.67
N LYS A 164 -11.83 8.83 -11.36
CA LYS A 164 -13.14 9.25 -11.88
C LYS A 164 -13.24 10.77 -11.91
N ASN A 165 -13.73 11.32 -13.02
CA ASN A 165 -14.03 12.75 -13.17
C ASN A 165 -12.85 13.67 -12.77
N GLY A 166 -11.62 13.31 -13.13
CA GLY A 166 -10.43 14.10 -12.78
C GLY A 166 -9.90 13.90 -11.36
N VAL A 167 -10.57 13.08 -10.53
CA VAL A 167 -10.16 12.79 -9.15
C VAL A 167 -9.62 11.36 -9.06
N TYR A 168 -8.42 11.26 -8.50
CA TYR A 168 -7.76 10.01 -8.14
C TYR A 168 -7.71 9.87 -6.63
N VAL A 169 -8.23 8.75 -6.12
CA VAL A 169 -8.11 8.37 -4.71
C VAL A 169 -7.46 7.00 -4.64
N GLU A 170 -6.35 6.90 -3.91
CA GLU A 170 -5.61 5.65 -3.74
C GLU A 170 -5.44 5.33 -2.26
N PRO A 171 -5.87 4.15 -1.79
CA PRO A 171 -5.51 3.68 -0.46
C PRO A 171 -4.03 3.29 -0.43
N LEU A 172 -3.29 3.95 0.46
CA LEU A 172 -1.85 3.78 0.62
C LEU A 172 -1.49 2.83 1.76
N ARG A 173 -2.29 2.85 2.81
CA ARG A 173 -2.16 2.00 4.00
C ARG A 173 -3.54 1.85 4.66
N HIS A 174 -3.81 0.66 5.18
CA HIS A 174 -4.94 0.43 6.08
C HIS A 174 -4.39 0.29 7.49
N ALA A 175 -5.06 0.89 8.47
CA ALA A 175 -4.77 0.68 9.87
C ALA A 175 -5.16 -0.73 10.30
N GLY A 176 -4.61 -1.16 11.43
CA GLY A 176 -4.99 -2.39 12.10
C GLY A 176 -4.05 -3.55 11.82
N SER A 177 -4.19 -4.56 12.65
CA SER A 177 -3.34 -5.73 12.69
C SER A 177 -4.15 -7.01 12.61
N VAL A 178 -3.53 -8.06 12.07
CA VAL A 178 -4.02 -9.42 12.21
C VAL A 178 -3.34 -10.06 13.40
N TYR A 179 -4.09 -10.23 14.48
CA TYR A 179 -3.68 -10.98 15.65
C TYR A 179 -3.92 -12.46 15.41
N ILE A 180 -2.83 -13.23 15.36
CA ILE A 180 -2.89 -14.69 15.30
C ILE A 180 -2.66 -15.22 16.70
N PHE A 181 -3.67 -15.84 17.29
CA PHE A 181 -3.56 -16.52 18.58
C PHE A 181 -3.27 -18.01 18.35
N GLY A 182 -2.05 -18.43 18.68
CA GLY A 182 -1.57 -19.79 18.47
C GLY A 182 -0.42 -19.87 17.46
N GLY A 183 0.79 -19.96 17.97
CA GLY A 183 2.05 -20.04 17.22
C GLY A 183 2.42 -21.43 16.71
N GLY A 184 1.49 -22.39 16.72
CA GLY A 184 1.71 -23.75 16.22
C GLY A 184 2.01 -23.83 14.72
N HIS A 185 2.06 -25.04 14.17
CA HIS A 185 2.39 -25.28 12.75
C HIS A 185 1.57 -24.41 11.78
N VAL A 186 0.27 -24.27 12.03
CA VAL A 186 -0.63 -23.48 11.18
C VAL A 186 -0.35 -21.97 11.31
N GLY A 187 -0.21 -21.44 12.54
CA GLY A 187 0.09 -20.03 12.76
C GLY A 187 1.42 -19.61 12.16
N ARG A 188 2.45 -20.45 12.32
CA ARG A 188 3.76 -20.21 11.71
C ARG A 188 3.70 -20.16 10.17
N ALA A 189 2.84 -20.97 9.55
CA ALA A 189 2.64 -20.96 8.11
C ALA A 189 1.80 -19.76 7.64
N LEU A 190 0.83 -19.31 8.44
CA LEU A 190 -0.05 -18.20 8.07
C LEU A 190 0.64 -16.83 8.14
N VAL A 191 1.51 -16.60 9.13
CA VAL A 191 2.23 -15.33 9.30
C VAL A 191 2.85 -14.81 7.99
N PRO A 192 3.73 -15.56 7.29
CA PRO A 192 4.36 -15.04 6.08
C PRO A 192 3.37 -14.83 4.94
N VAL A 193 2.28 -15.60 4.86
CA VAL A 193 1.25 -15.41 3.82
C VAL A 193 0.56 -14.06 4.01
N LEU A 194 0.11 -13.77 5.23
CA LEU A 194 -0.55 -12.50 5.55
C LEU A 194 0.40 -11.30 5.41
N ALA A 195 1.63 -11.43 5.90
CA ALA A 195 2.64 -10.38 5.76
C ALA A 195 2.96 -10.10 4.28
N THR A 196 3.02 -11.13 3.43
CA THR A 196 3.31 -10.99 1.99
C THR A 196 2.22 -10.20 1.26
N VAL A 197 0.95 -10.37 1.66
CA VAL A 197 -0.17 -9.62 1.07
C VAL A 197 -0.40 -8.25 1.73
N GLY A 198 0.45 -7.86 2.69
CA GLY A 198 0.51 -6.51 3.23
C GLY A 198 -0.12 -6.30 4.60
N PHE A 199 -0.59 -7.35 5.28
CA PHE A 199 -1.10 -7.22 6.65
C PHE A 199 0.02 -7.00 7.66
N ARG A 200 -0.25 -6.17 8.67
CA ARG A 200 0.55 -6.11 9.89
C ARG A 200 0.17 -7.28 10.78
N VAL A 201 1.03 -8.30 10.85
CA VAL A 201 0.73 -9.52 11.62
C VAL A 201 1.32 -9.42 13.02
N VAL A 202 0.54 -9.75 14.05
CA VAL A 202 0.99 -9.88 15.44
C VAL A 202 0.75 -11.33 15.85
N MET A 203 1.81 -12.04 16.24
CA MET A 203 1.70 -13.40 16.74
C MET A 203 1.54 -13.37 18.27
N TYR A 204 0.59 -14.12 18.81
CA TYR A 204 0.37 -14.24 20.25
C TYR A 204 0.35 -15.73 20.64
N ASP A 205 1.13 -16.11 21.65
CA ASP A 205 1.09 -17.46 22.22
C ASP A 205 1.40 -17.43 23.72
N ASN A 206 0.82 -18.37 24.48
CA ASN A 206 1.05 -18.52 25.92
C ASN A 206 2.22 -19.46 26.25
N ARG A 207 2.95 -19.94 25.25
CA ARG A 207 4.16 -20.75 25.42
C ARG A 207 5.37 -19.94 25.00
N GLU A 208 6.28 -19.70 25.94
CA GLU A 208 7.47 -18.87 25.75
C GLU A 208 8.33 -19.35 24.57
N ASP A 209 8.48 -20.66 24.38
CA ASP A 209 9.26 -21.21 23.27
C ASP A 209 8.65 -20.96 21.88
N PHE A 210 7.34 -20.75 21.83
CA PHE A 210 6.65 -20.43 20.60
C PHE A 210 6.70 -18.93 20.36
N ALA A 211 6.41 -18.10 21.36
CA ALA A 211 6.36 -16.65 21.29
C ALA A 211 7.75 -15.95 21.23
N LYS A 212 8.60 -16.38 20.29
CA LYS A 212 9.92 -15.77 20.02
C LYS A 212 9.94 -15.13 18.65
N LYS A 213 10.47 -13.90 18.56
CA LYS A 213 10.55 -13.15 17.30
C LYS A 213 11.26 -13.92 16.17
N GLU A 214 12.29 -14.68 16.54
CA GLU A 214 13.07 -15.53 15.63
C GLU A 214 12.24 -16.60 14.92
N ASN A 215 11.14 -17.06 15.54
CA ASN A 215 10.23 -18.04 14.94
C ASN A 215 9.34 -17.43 13.85
N TYR A 216 9.12 -16.10 13.89
CA TYR A 216 8.22 -15.37 13.01
C TYR A 216 8.88 -14.09 12.43
N PRO A 217 9.92 -14.20 11.59
CA PRO A 217 10.63 -13.03 11.06
C PRO A 217 9.73 -12.06 10.28
N ALA A 218 8.67 -12.57 9.65
CA ALA A 218 7.72 -11.78 8.88
C ALA A 218 6.58 -11.15 9.72
N ALA A 219 6.41 -11.55 10.98
CA ALA A 219 5.47 -10.88 11.87
C ALA A 219 5.97 -9.46 12.16
N SER A 220 5.08 -8.51 12.38
CA SER A 220 5.45 -7.19 12.88
C SER A 220 5.85 -7.25 14.35
N ASP A 221 5.15 -8.05 15.14
CA ASP A 221 5.39 -8.24 16.57
C ASP A 221 5.06 -9.67 17.02
N VAL A 222 5.62 -10.09 18.16
CA VAL A 222 5.40 -11.40 18.78
C VAL A 222 5.23 -11.22 20.28
N ILE A 223 4.05 -11.61 20.78
CA ILE A 223 3.64 -11.40 22.15
C ILE A 223 3.57 -12.75 22.87
N PHE A 224 4.33 -12.86 23.95
CA PHE A 224 4.16 -13.92 24.95
C PHE A 224 3.17 -13.47 26.01
N GLY A 225 2.09 -14.21 26.24
CA GLY A 225 1.12 -13.86 27.28
C GLY A 225 0.04 -14.91 27.50
N ASP A 226 -0.67 -14.80 28.63
CA ASP A 226 -1.76 -15.72 28.96
C ASP A 226 -2.96 -15.49 28.03
N PHE A 227 -3.76 -16.53 27.79
CA PHE A 227 -4.97 -16.43 26.98
C PHE A 227 -6.20 -16.03 27.82
N SER A 228 -6.16 -16.22 29.13
CA SER A 228 -7.26 -15.89 30.05
C SER A 228 -7.49 -14.38 30.21
N ASP A 229 -6.47 -13.57 29.99
CA ASP A 229 -6.56 -12.11 29.98
C ASP A 229 -5.65 -11.51 28.90
N LEU A 230 -6.28 -11.06 27.83
CA LEU A 230 -5.61 -10.41 26.71
C LEU A 230 -5.50 -8.89 26.90
N SER A 231 -6.26 -8.29 27.82
CA SER A 231 -6.52 -6.86 27.87
C SER A 231 -5.27 -6.01 28.18
N ASP A 232 -4.31 -6.60 28.89
CA ASP A 232 -3.01 -5.96 29.19
C ASP A 232 -2.16 -5.73 27.93
N LYS A 233 -2.37 -6.52 26.87
CA LYS A 233 -1.45 -6.59 25.72
C LYS A 233 -2.14 -6.39 24.38
N VAL A 234 -3.44 -6.61 24.32
CA VAL A 234 -4.22 -6.59 23.09
C VAL A 234 -5.50 -5.80 23.32
N THR A 235 -5.66 -4.75 22.50
CA THR A 235 -6.93 -4.02 22.38
C THR A 235 -7.33 -4.06 20.91
N LEU A 236 -8.34 -4.86 20.58
CA LEU A 236 -8.84 -5.00 19.22
C LEU A 236 -9.81 -3.85 18.90
N THR A 237 -9.59 -3.20 17.77
CA THR A 237 -10.40 -2.11 17.22
C THR A 237 -11.17 -2.58 15.98
N ALA A 238 -12.01 -1.71 15.43
CA ALA A 238 -12.76 -1.95 14.19
C ALA A 238 -11.92 -2.20 12.94
N ASN A 239 -10.59 -2.00 13.02
CA ASN A 239 -9.63 -2.24 11.94
C ASN A 239 -8.83 -3.54 12.13
N ASP A 240 -8.97 -4.21 13.27
CA ASP A 240 -8.18 -5.40 13.61
C ASP A 240 -8.90 -6.70 13.24
N TYR A 241 -8.10 -7.74 13.05
CA TYR A 241 -8.55 -9.09 12.71
C TYR A 241 -8.05 -10.05 13.79
N ALA A 242 -8.92 -10.90 14.31
CA ALA A 242 -8.55 -11.98 15.22
C ALA A 242 -8.63 -13.34 14.52
N VAL A 243 -7.52 -14.08 14.54
CA VAL A 243 -7.46 -15.45 14.01
C VAL A 243 -7.02 -16.39 15.13
N VAL A 244 -7.96 -17.17 15.63
CA VAL A 244 -7.79 -18.12 16.73
C VAL A 244 -7.44 -19.49 16.16
N MET A 245 -6.26 -19.98 16.51
CA MET A 245 -5.73 -21.25 16.01
C MET A 245 -4.87 -21.99 17.03
N THR A 246 -5.36 -22.03 18.27
CA THR A 246 -4.67 -22.74 19.33
C THR A 246 -4.93 -24.26 19.21
N PRO A 247 -4.10 -25.12 19.82
CA PRO A 247 -4.27 -26.56 19.74
C PRO A 247 -5.35 -27.13 20.66
N GLY A 248 -6.06 -26.31 21.46
CA GLY A 248 -6.96 -26.82 22.51
C GLY A 248 -8.21 -25.97 22.69
N HIS A 249 -9.36 -26.65 22.79
CA HIS A 249 -10.69 -26.02 22.91
C HIS A 249 -10.81 -25.03 24.07
N GLN A 250 -10.10 -25.27 25.18
CA GLN A 250 -10.13 -24.37 26.34
C GLN A 250 -9.48 -23.02 26.02
N ALA A 251 -8.31 -23.03 25.37
CA ALA A 251 -7.63 -21.80 24.98
C ALA A 251 -8.41 -21.04 23.91
N ASP A 252 -8.97 -21.76 22.91
CA ASP A 252 -9.85 -21.15 21.91
C ASP A 252 -11.06 -20.47 22.59
N TYR A 253 -11.69 -21.14 23.56
CA TYR A 253 -12.80 -20.58 24.32
C TYR A 253 -12.41 -19.31 25.09
N GLU A 254 -11.28 -19.32 25.81
CA GLU A 254 -10.78 -18.18 26.57
C GLU A 254 -10.55 -16.96 25.68
N ILE A 255 -9.91 -17.16 24.53
CA ILE A 255 -9.66 -16.09 23.56
C ILE A 255 -10.98 -15.60 22.97
N LEU A 256 -11.82 -16.51 22.47
CA LEU A 256 -13.09 -16.17 21.83
C LEU A 256 -14.03 -15.40 22.76
N ALA A 257 -14.11 -15.77 24.04
CA ALA A 257 -14.93 -15.09 25.03
C ALA A 257 -14.57 -13.59 25.20
N GLN A 258 -13.32 -13.23 24.90
CA GLN A 258 -12.83 -11.85 24.95
C GLN A 258 -12.95 -11.16 23.59
N VAL A 259 -12.43 -11.77 22.52
CA VAL A 259 -12.37 -11.11 21.20
C VAL A 259 -13.75 -10.91 20.58
N LEU A 260 -14.73 -11.78 20.86
CA LEU A 260 -16.12 -11.61 20.41
C LEU A 260 -16.83 -10.40 21.02
N ARG A 261 -16.26 -9.79 22.06
CA ARG A 261 -16.78 -8.55 22.67
C ARG A 261 -16.14 -7.28 22.09
N SER A 262 -15.17 -7.43 21.20
CA SER A 262 -14.50 -6.31 20.53
C SER A 262 -15.21 -5.91 19.24
N ASP A 263 -14.80 -4.78 18.68
CA ASP A 263 -15.29 -4.30 17.39
C ASP A 263 -14.53 -4.89 16.19
N ALA A 264 -13.68 -5.91 16.40
CA ALA A 264 -12.81 -6.47 15.36
C ALA A 264 -13.55 -6.75 14.04
N THR A 265 -12.93 -6.34 12.93
CA THR A 265 -13.50 -6.49 11.57
C THR A 265 -13.81 -7.94 11.24
N TYR A 266 -12.99 -8.85 11.74
CA TYR A 266 -13.07 -10.27 11.48
C TYR A 266 -12.61 -11.07 12.70
N ILE A 267 -13.36 -12.12 13.03
CA ILE A 267 -13.00 -13.09 14.05
C ILE A 267 -13.17 -14.48 13.43
N GLY A 268 -12.07 -15.21 13.29
CA GLY A 268 -12.06 -16.58 12.77
C GLY A 268 -11.47 -17.53 13.80
N CYS A 269 -12.07 -18.71 13.97
CA CYS A 269 -11.51 -19.79 14.77
C CYS A 269 -11.29 -21.02 13.87
N ILE A 270 -10.10 -21.60 13.93
CA ILE A 270 -9.85 -22.88 13.27
C ILE A 270 -10.68 -23.97 13.93
N GLY A 271 -11.18 -24.91 13.14
CA GLY A 271 -11.93 -26.05 13.62
C GLY A 271 -12.33 -26.95 12.46
N SER A 272 -12.49 -28.25 12.73
CA SER A 272 -13.11 -29.16 11.78
C SER A 272 -14.64 -28.96 11.77
N ARG A 273 -15.27 -29.38 10.69
CA ARG A 273 -16.74 -29.50 10.63
C ARG A 273 -17.23 -30.70 11.44
#